data_AF-A0A8J3HUZ1-F1
#
_entry.id   AF-A0A8J3HUZ1-F1
#
_cell.length_a   1.000
_cell.length_b   1.000
_cell.length_c   1.000
_cell.angle_alpha   90.00
_cell.angle_beta   90.00
_cell.angle_gamma   90.00
#
_symmetry.space_group_name_H-M   'P 1'
#
loop_
_entity.id
_entity.type
_entity.pdbx_description
1 polymer ?
#
loop_
_entity_poly.entity_id
_entity_poly.type
_entity_poly.pdbx_seq_one_letter_code
_entity_poly.pdbx_strand_id
1 'polypeptide(L)'
;MKDIIIVGSGPVGSFIATLCTQLGLNVTVYEKRQEFSRSINIKIENDFFKAVQEVLFQLNIETEFFAKLNEHLHNQKNRILIKDLEERFITEAKSLGAKYIIGEVESFKELHKEYKDLNPLILDCTGRNSKLRISEFGPDQDNIVTTPLQHAMYINFKAKVTGNISSLYQVIKYIKNIKLTKVVVSKSKDNNDFSDITLPVFITDELAEVFDREYPNINREPLNPFNSPNSVPDSIFLPISSLLGNLIIDGCDIDLDSVKVKKIEISCGHAQRRSKDIAYPTII
;
A
#
# COMPACT_ATOMS: atom_id res chain seq x y z
N MET A 1 0.98 5.17 32.48
CA MET A 1 1.24 5.36 31.03
C MET A 1 0.59 4.19 30.32
N LYS A 2 -0.24 4.41 29.29
CA LYS A 2 -0.98 3.30 28.66
C LYS A 2 -0.08 2.57 27.67
N ASP A 3 -0.03 1.25 27.76
CA ASP A 3 0.66 0.42 26.77
C ASP A 3 -0.21 0.29 25.51
N ILE A 4 0.41 0.56 24.36
CA ILE A 4 -0.20 0.44 23.05
C ILE A 4 0.47 -0.74 22.33
N ILE A 5 -0.32 -1.74 21.98
CA ILE A 5 0.13 -2.89 21.20
C ILE A 5 -0.44 -2.76 19.80
N ILE A 6 0.41 -2.67 18.79
CA ILE A 6 0.03 -2.54 17.39
C ILE A 6 0.38 -3.83 16.67
N VAL A 7 -0.58 -4.41 15.95
CA VAL A 7 -0.36 -5.61 15.16
C VAL A 7 -0.36 -5.26 13.68
N GLY A 8 0.78 -5.42 13.01
CA GLY A 8 1.05 -5.02 11.63
C GLY A 8 1.75 -3.66 11.54
N SER A 9 2.89 -3.60 10.84
CA SER A 9 3.67 -2.36 10.61
C SER A 9 3.55 -1.83 9.18
N GLY A 10 2.40 -2.07 8.55
CA GLY A 10 2.02 -1.41 7.30
C GLY A 10 1.99 0.12 7.41
N PRO A 11 1.67 0.86 6.33
CA PRO A 11 1.65 2.34 6.38
C PRO A 11 0.82 2.91 7.53
N VAL A 12 -0.34 2.31 7.82
CA VAL A 12 -1.21 2.74 8.93
C VAL A 12 -0.60 2.38 10.29
N GLY A 13 -0.18 1.13 10.48
CA GLY A 13 0.35 0.68 11.77
C GLY A 13 1.65 1.40 12.16
N SER A 14 2.55 1.62 11.19
CA SER A 14 3.78 2.38 11.40
C SER A 14 3.51 3.86 11.66
N PHE A 15 2.58 4.49 10.95
CA PHE A 15 2.13 5.87 11.23
C PHE A 15 1.59 6.01 12.66
N ILE A 16 0.69 5.10 13.07
CA ILE A 16 0.12 5.10 14.43
C ILE A 16 1.20 4.86 15.48
N ALA A 17 2.16 3.97 15.21
CA ALA A 17 3.31 3.76 16.09
C ALA A 17 4.10 5.06 16.29
N THR A 18 4.47 5.75 15.21
CA THR A 18 5.17 7.04 15.28
C THR A 18 4.40 8.06 16.11
N LEU A 19 3.10 8.22 15.81
CA LEU A 19 2.25 9.18 16.51
C LEU A 19 2.12 8.87 18.01
N CYS A 20 1.83 7.62 18.37
CA CYS A 20 1.70 7.21 19.76
C CYS A 20 3.01 7.39 20.54
N THR A 21 4.16 7.08 19.94
CA THR A 21 5.45 7.26 20.61
C THR A 21 5.80 8.75 20.77
N GLN A 22 5.47 9.61 19.80
CA GLN A 22 5.63 11.07 19.92
C GLN A 22 4.75 11.66 21.03
N LEU A 23 3.59 11.04 21.30
CA LEU A 23 2.72 11.36 22.43
C LEU A 23 3.23 10.81 23.78
N GLY A 24 4.41 10.17 23.80
CA GLY A 24 5.03 9.62 25.00
C GLY A 24 4.36 8.33 25.52
N LEU A 25 3.64 7.60 24.66
CA LEU A 25 3.05 6.31 25.01
C LEU A 25 4.07 5.17 24.85
N ASN A 26 3.93 4.11 25.64
CA ASN A 26 4.75 2.92 25.47
C ASN A 26 4.18 2.07 24.33
N VAL A 27 4.92 1.94 23.24
CA VAL A 27 4.45 1.29 22.01
C VAL A 27 5.24 0.01 21.74
N THR A 28 4.52 -1.09 21.54
CA THR A 28 5.07 -2.34 21.00
C THR A 28 4.36 -2.69 19.69
N VAL A 29 5.12 -3.00 18.65
CA VAL A 29 4.62 -3.33 17.31
C VAL A 29 5.01 -4.76 16.96
N TYR A 30 4.03 -5.58 16.58
CA TYR A 30 4.26 -6.90 15.99
C TYR A 30 4.20 -6.81 14.47
N GLU A 31 5.19 -7.34 13.77
CA GLU A 31 5.18 -7.46 12.31
C GLU A 31 5.65 -8.85 11.88
N LYS A 32 4.91 -9.48 10.98
CA LYS A 32 5.23 -10.83 10.50
C LYS A 32 6.30 -10.86 9.41
N ARG A 33 6.47 -9.76 8.69
CA ARG A 33 7.46 -9.61 7.62
C ARG A 33 8.82 -9.22 8.20
N GLN A 34 9.89 -9.85 7.69
CA GLN A 34 11.27 -9.44 7.97
C GLN A 34 11.65 -8.17 7.20
N GLU A 35 11.14 -8.02 5.97
CA GLU A 35 11.51 -6.92 5.05
C GLU A 35 10.29 -6.32 4.34
N PHE A 36 10.36 -5.02 4.02
CA PHE A 36 9.36 -4.31 3.25
C PHE A 36 9.62 -4.41 1.75
N SER A 37 8.81 -5.20 1.04
CA SER A 37 9.01 -5.48 -0.40
C SER A 37 8.05 -4.73 -1.34
N ARG A 38 7.16 -3.89 -0.80
CA ARG A 38 6.08 -3.26 -1.58
C ARG A 38 6.57 -2.00 -2.31
N SER A 39 7.02 -2.18 -3.55
CA SER A 39 7.31 -1.08 -4.50
C SER A 39 6.05 -0.50 -5.15
N ILE A 40 5.03 -0.18 -4.35
CA ILE A 40 3.78 0.44 -4.81
C ILE A 40 3.84 1.93 -4.44
N ASN A 41 3.65 2.81 -5.41
CA ASN A 41 3.50 4.24 -5.15
C ASN A 41 2.09 4.58 -4.68
N ILE A 42 1.98 5.29 -3.57
CA ILE A 42 0.72 5.86 -3.08
C ILE A 42 0.75 7.38 -3.22
N LYS A 43 -0.42 7.95 -3.51
CA LYS A 43 -0.62 9.40 -3.47
C LYS A 43 -1.12 9.76 -2.07
N ILE A 44 -0.39 10.63 -1.39
CA ILE A 44 -0.85 11.21 -0.13
C ILE A 44 -1.64 12.47 -0.46
N GLU A 45 -2.70 12.73 0.28
CA GLU A 45 -3.45 13.98 0.16
C GLU A 45 -2.56 15.17 0.54
N ASN A 46 -2.73 16.28 -0.17
CA ASN A 46 -1.97 17.49 0.12
C ASN A 46 -2.22 17.91 1.57
N ASP A 47 -1.18 18.37 2.26
CA ASP A 47 -1.25 18.91 3.62
C ASP A 47 -1.71 17.92 4.71
N PHE A 48 -1.87 16.62 4.42
CA PHE A 48 -2.23 15.62 5.42
C PHE A 48 -1.25 15.63 6.62
N PHE A 49 0.06 15.56 6.36
CA PHE A 49 1.05 15.57 7.43
C PHE A 49 1.28 16.95 8.04
N LYS A 50 0.93 18.03 7.32
CA LYS A 50 0.91 19.37 7.88
C LYS A 50 -0.14 19.46 8.99
N ALA A 51 -1.35 18.94 8.76
CA ALA A 51 -2.39 18.90 9.79
C ALA A 51 -1.97 18.07 11.01
N VAL A 52 -1.29 16.93 10.81
CA VAL A 52 -0.73 16.13 11.91
C VAL A 52 0.29 16.93 12.72
N GLN A 53 1.20 17.63 12.05
CA GLN A 53 2.21 18.48 12.69
C GLN A 53 1.58 19.61 13.50
N GLU A 54 0.52 20.24 12.99
CA GLU A 54 -0.23 21.30 13.68
C GLU A 54 -0.87 20.79 14.98
N VAL A 55 -1.42 19.58 14.97
CA VAL A 55 -1.98 18.94 16.18
C VAL A 55 -0.89 18.65 17.21
N LEU A 56 0.26 18.12 16.80
CA LEU A 56 1.38 17.86 17.72
C LEU A 56 1.93 19.15 18.34
N PHE A 57 2.04 20.22 17.53
CA PHE A 57 2.44 21.53 18.02
C PHE A 57 1.47 22.07 19.08
N GLN A 58 0.16 21.93 18.87
CA GLN A 58 -0.86 22.33 19.86
C GLN A 58 -0.77 21.54 21.18
N LEU A 59 -0.22 20.32 21.12
CA LEU A 59 0.06 19.49 22.29
C LEU A 59 1.43 19.78 22.94
N ASN A 60 2.14 20.82 22.48
CA ASN A 60 3.51 21.16 22.90
C ASN A 60 4.52 20.03 22.66
N ILE A 61 4.32 19.24 21.60
CA ILE A 61 5.26 18.20 21.19
C ILE A 61 6.18 18.77 20.12
N GLU A 62 7.44 18.99 20.51
CA GLU A 62 8.48 19.50 19.62
C GLU A 62 9.04 18.36 18.76
N THR A 63 8.52 18.22 17.55
CA THR A 63 9.06 17.31 16.53
C THR A 63 8.99 17.99 15.16
N GLU A 64 9.98 17.71 14.30
CA GLU A 64 9.99 18.19 12.91
C GLU A 64 9.71 17.06 11.91
N PHE A 65 9.46 15.84 12.38
CA PHE A 65 9.38 14.66 11.52
C PHE A 65 8.30 14.80 10.43
N PHE A 66 7.08 15.17 10.82
CA PHE A 66 5.98 15.30 9.86
C PHE A 66 6.12 16.53 8.96
N ALA A 67 6.71 17.62 9.46
CA ALA A 67 7.08 18.77 8.63
C ALA A 67 8.07 18.38 7.51
N LYS A 68 9.15 17.66 7.85
CA LYS A 68 10.15 17.16 6.89
C LYS A 68 9.57 16.15 5.92
N LEU A 69 8.68 15.26 6.40
CA LEU A 69 7.97 14.32 5.53
C LEU A 69 7.07 15.04 4.52
N ASN A 70 6.36 16.09 4.97
CA ASN A 70 5.51 16.89 4.10
C ASN A 70 6.31 17.63 3.01
N GLU A 71 7.45 18.23 3.37
CA GLU A 71 8.37 18.85 2.41
C GLU A 71 8.90 17.84 1.38
N HIS A 72 9.33 16.66 1.85
CA HIS A 72 9.77 15.58 0.98
C HIS A 72 8.69 15.16 -0.02
N LEU A 73 7.44 14.99 0.46
CA LEU A 73 6.31 14.63 -0.38
C LEU A 73 5.99 15.71 -1.42
N HIS A 74 6.08 17.00 -1.04
CA HIS A 74 5.87 18.11 -1.98
C HIS A 74 6.83 18.02 -3.17
N ASN A 75 8.10 17.76 -2.90
CA ASN A 75 9.14 17.55 -3.92
C ASN A 75 8.89 16.32 -4.80
N GLN A 76 8.09 15.36 -4.34
CA GLN A 76 7.69 14.15 -5.06
C GLN A 76 6.26 14.21 -5.62
N LYS A 77 5.68 15.42 -5.78
CA LYS A 77 4.29 15.61 -6.25
C LYS A 77 3.28 14.82 -5.40
N ASN A 78 3.51 14.78 -4.09
CA ASN A 78 2.75 14.06 -3.06
C ASN A 78 2.59 12.57 -3.33
N ARG A 79 3.69 11.93 -3.76
CA ARG A 79 3.77 10.48 -3.96
C ARG A 79 4.97 9.90 -3.23
N ILE A 80 4.82 8.68 -2.76
CA ILE A 80 5.88 7.92 -2.08
C ILE A 80 5.64 6.43 -2.25
N LEU A 81 6.71 5.63 -2.30
CA LEU A 81 6.60 4.18 -2.24
C LEU A 81 6.14 3.75 -0.85
N ILE A 82 5.28 2.73 -0.78
CA ILE A 82 4.80 2.16 0.49
C ILE A 82 5.97 1.76 1.38
N LYS A 83 6.97 1.05 0.83
CA LYS A 83 8.16 0.65 1.59
C LYS A 83 8.94 1.84 2.17
N ASP A 84 9.13 2.91 1.40
CA ASP A 84 9.88 4.10 1.85
C ASP A 84 9.10 4.83 2.95
N LEU A 85 7.76 4.83 2.86
CA LEU A 85 6.90 5.40 3.89
C LEU A 85 6.92 4.56 5.18
N GLU A 86 6.78 3.23 5.07
CA GLU A 86 6.90 2.28 6.17
C GLU A 86 8.27 2.45 6.88
N GLU A 87 9.37 2.46 6.13
CA GLU A 87 10.74 2.62 6.65
C GLU A 87 10.94 3.93 7.41
N ARG A 88 10.45 5.05 6.88
CA ARG A 88 10.54 6.37 7.53
C ARG A 88 9.81 6.38 8.87
N PHE A 89 8.57 5.88 8.91
CA PHE A 89 7.80 5.83 10.16
C PHE A 89 8.42 4.90 11.18
N ILE A 90 8.87 3.71 10.76
CA ILE A 90 9.47 2.73 11.67
C ILE A 90 10.78 3.26 12.25
N THR A 91 11.60 3.92 11.42
CA THR A 91 12.85 4.54 11.87
C THR A 91 12.59 5.58 12.94
N GLU A 92 11.61 6.46 12.73
CA GLU A 92 11.20 7.48 13.70
C GLU A 92 10.58 6.86 14.96
N ALA A 93 9.69 5.88 14.83
CA ALA A 93 9.08 5.24 16.00
C ALA A 93 10.14 4.55 16.87
N LYS A 94 11.12 3.85 16.25
CA LYS A 94 12.23 3.20 16.95
C LYS A 94 13.17 4.20 17.61
N SER A 95 13.50 5.31 16.95
CA SER A 95 14.37 6.35 17.53
C SER A 95 13.76 6.96 18.79
N LEU A 96 12.43 6.99 18.87
CA LEU A 96 11.67 7.45 20.03
C LEU A 96 11.37 6.34 21.07
N GLY A 97 11.83 5.12 20.86
CA GLY A 97 11.76 4.03 21.84
C GLY A 97 10.66 2.99 21.62
N ALA A 98 9.94 3.02 20.50
CA ALA A 98 8.98 1.95 20.17
C ALA A 98 9.69 0.60 19.98
N LYS A 99 9.13 -0.46 20.58
CA LYS A 99 9.63 -1.82 20.45
C LYS A 99 9.01 -2.49 19.23
N TYR A 100 9.84 -3.13 18.41
CA TYR A 100 9.39 -3.91 17.27
C TYR A 100 9.74 -5.38 17.47
N ILE A 101 8.74 -6.24 17.42
CA ILE A 101 8.86 -7.69 17.56
C ILE A 101 8.50 -8.32 16.22
N ILE A 102 9.40 -9.13 15.69
CA ILE A 102 9.11 -9.90 14.49
C ILE A 102 8.37 -11.18 14.88
N GLY A 103 7.15 -11.34 14.39
CA GLY A 103 6.28 -12.46 14.70
C GLY A 103 4.87 -12.25 14.16
N GLU A 104 4.22 -13.32 13.70
CA GLU A 104 2.79 -13.28 13.39
C GLU A 104 1.99 -13.50 14.68
N VAL A 105 0.99 -12.64 14.91
CA VAL A 105 0.05 -12.77 16.03
C VAL A 105 -1.21 -13.44 15.49
N GLU A 106 -1.64 -14.51 16.16
CA GLU A 106 -2.76 -15.33 15.67
C GLU A 106 -4.11 -14.86 16.21
N SER A 107 -4.16 -14.24 17.40
CA SER A 107 -5.42 -13.80 18.02
C SER A 107 -5.25 -12.70 19.07
N PHE A 108 -6.34 -12.00 19.42
CA PHE A 108 -6.36 -11.10 20.58
C PHE A 108 -6.10 -11.84 21.90
N LYS A 109 -6.54 -13.10 22.01
CA LYS A 109 -6.39 -13.91 23.23
C LYS A 109 -4.92 -14.16 23.59
N GLU A 110 -4.07 -14.34 22.58
CA GLU A 110 -2.62 -14.45 22.73
C GLU A 110 -2.03 -13.18 23.37
N LEU A 111 -2.35 -12.01 22.81
CA LEU A 111 -1.88 -10.72 23.32
C LEU A 111 -2.43 -10.41 24.70
N HIS A 112 -3.70 -10.69 24.97
CA HIS A 112 -4.28 -10.50 26.31
C HIS A 112 -3.60 -11.39 27.36
N LYS A 113 -3.11 -12.57 26.97
CA LYS A 113 -2.34 -13.44 27.87
C LYS A 113 -0.94 -12.91 28.11
N GLU A 114 -0.27 -12.44 27.07
CA GLU A 114 1.10 -11.90 27.14
C GLU A 114 1.15 -10.60 27.95
N TYR A 115 0.17 -9.71 27.75
CA TYR A 115 0.10 -8.38 28.35
C TYR A 115 -0.96 -8.28 29.46
N LYS A 116 -1.28 -9.39 30.12
CA LYS A 116 -2.38 -9.51 31.10
C LYS A 116 -2.32 -8.48 32.23
N ASP A 117 -1.12 -8.09 32.64
CA ASP A 117 -0.88 -7.20 33.79
C ASP A 117 -0.83 -5.71 33.38
N LEU A 118 -0.84 -5.41 32.07
CA LEU A 118 -0.66 -4.05 31.55
C LEU A 118 -1.97 -3.39 31.07
N ASN A 119 -3.04 -4.17 30.89
CA ASN A 119 -4.31 -3.71 30.30
C ASN A 119 -4.11 -2.81 29.04
N PRO A 120 -3.47 -3.34 27.99
CA PRO A 120 -3.06 -2.53 26.84
C PRO A 120 -4.26 -2.10 25.97
N LEU A 121 -4.07 -1.02 25.21
CA LEU A 121 -4.88 -0.79 24.00
C LEU A 121 -4.26 -1.58 22.85
N ILE A 122 -5.00 -2.56 22.32
CA ILE A 122 -4.55 -3.36 21.17
C ILE A 122 -5.18 -2.78 19.89
N LEU A 123 -4.34 -2.47 18.91
CA LEU A 123 -4.73 -1.91 17.62
C LEU A 123 -4.38 -2.89 16.51
N ASP A 124 -5.38 -3.44 15.85
CA ASP A 124 -5.20 -4.30 14.68
C ASP A 124 -5.02 -3.47 13.41
N CYS A 125 -3.79 -3.47 12.90
CA CYS A 125 -3.35 -2.80 11.67
C CYS A 125 -2.88 -3.80 10.60
N THR A 126 -3.32 -5.06 10.66
CA THR A 126 -2.86 -6.14 9.75
C THR A 126 -3.53 -6.12 8.36
N GLY A 127 -4.41 -5.15 8.13
CA GLY A 127 -5.04 -4.90 6.84
C GLY A 127 -6.20 -5.85 6.53
N ARG A 128 -6.37 -6.17 5.25
CA ARG A 128 -7.53 -6.96 4.79
C ARG A 128 -7.54 -8.37 5.35
N ASN A 129 -6.40 -9.05 5.43
CA ASN A 129 -6.36 -10.46 5.83
C ASN A 129 -6.10 -10.60 7.34
N SER A 130 -6.79 -9.79 8.15
CA SER A 130 -6.58 -9.76 9.59
C SER A 130 -7.08 -11.04 10.25
N LYS A 131 -6.15 -11.85 10.76
CA LYS A 131 -6.46 -13.02 11.60
C LYS A 131 -7.14 -12.61 12.91
N LEU A 132 -6.74 -11.48 13.48
CA LEU A 132 -7.30 -10.95 14.73
C LEU A 132 -8.77 -10.58 14.57
N ARG A 133 -9.10 -9.82 13.51
CA ARG A 133 -10.47 -9.47 13.21
C ARG A 133 -11.32 -10.70 12.90
N ILE A 134 -10.81 -11.61 12.06
CA ILE A 134 -11.56 -12.80 11.65
C ILE A 134 -11.82 -13.74 12.85
N SER A 135 -10.85 -13.90 13.74
CA SER A 135 -11.02 -14.76 14.93
C SER A 135 -12.00 -14.19 15.96
N GLU A 136 -12.07 -12.87 16.11
CA GLU A 136 -12.95 -12.20 17.07
C GLU A 136 -14.38 -12.01 16.55
N PHE A 137 -14.50 -11.56 15.30
CA PHE A 137 -15.80 -11.16 14.73
C PHE A 137 -16.36 -12.17 13.74
N GLY A 138 -15.58 -13.15 13.30
CA GLY A 138 -15.93 -14.07 12.22
C GLY A 138 -15.50 -13.56 10.84
N PRO A 139 -15.80 -14.32 9.76
CA PRO A 139 -15.38 -13.99 8.40
C PRO A 139 -15.89 -12.62 7.91
N ASP A 140 -15.14 -11.99 7.00
CA ASP A 140 -15.45 -10.64 6.50
C ASP A 140 -16.80 -10.54 5.79
N GLN A 141 -17.24 -11.61 5.14
CA GLN A 141 -18.52 -11.68 4.42
C GLN A 141 -19.72 -11.40 5.34
N ASP A 142 -19.57 -11.67 6.64
CA ASP A 142 -20.63 -11.54 7.64
C ASP A 142 -20.60 -10.18 8.35
N ASN A 143 -19.48 -9.44 8.24
CA ASN A 143 -19.19 -8.29 9.10
C ASN A 143 -18.74 -7.01 8.38
N ILE A 144 -18.47 -7.06 7.07
CA ILE A 144 -17.92 -5.93 6.31
C ILE A 144 -18.76 -5.69 5.05
N VAL A 145 -19.19 -4.44 4.84
CA VAL A 145 -19.64 -3.98 3.53
C VAL A 145 -18.40 -3.65 2.70
N THR A 146 -17.82 -4.66 2.06
CA THR A 146 -16.73 -4.43 1.12
C THR A 146 -17.30 -3.87 -0.17
N THR A 147 -16.69 -2.82 -0.73
CA THR A 147 -16.82 -2.59 -2.18
C THR A 147 -16.33 -3.83 -2.92
N PRO A 148 -16.88 -4.14 -4.10
CA PRO A 148 -16.39 -5.23 -4.92
C PRO A 148 -14.87 -5.14 -5.07
N LEU A 149 -14.22 -6.29 -4.90
CA LEU A 149 -12.80 -6.47 -5.18
C LEU A 149 -12.47 -5.84 -6.53
N GLN A 150 -11.52 -4.91 -6.56
CA GLN A 150 -11.03 -4.35 -7.81
C GLN A 150 -9.70 -5.01 -8.14
N HIS A 151 -9.64 -5.69 -9.27
CA HIS A 151 -8.39 -6.22 -9.77
C HIS A 151 -7.60 -5.11 -10.47
N ALA A 152 -6.31 -5.03 -10.18
CA ALA A 152 -5.42 -4.08 -10.82
C ALA A 152 -4.16 -4.77 -11.32
N MET A 153 -3.64 -4.29 -12.44
CA MET A 153 -2.36 -4.67 -13.01
C MET A 153 -1.41 -3.47 -12.90
N TYR A 154 -0.20 -3.73 -12.41
CA TYR A 154 0.87 -2.76 -12.27
C TYR A 154 1.96 -3.09 -13.27
N ILE A 155 2.12 -2.24 -14.28
CA ILE A 155 3.18 -2.37 -15.28
C ILE A 155 4.32 -1.44 -14.84
N ASN A 156 5.47 -2.01 -14.47
CA ASN A 156 6.65 -1.27 -14.05
C ASN A 156 7.71 -1.38 -15.15
N PHE A 157 8.35 -0.28 -15.51
CA PHE A 157 9.38 -0.25 -16.55
C PHE A 157 10.25 0.99 -16.40
N LYS A 158 11.40 1.00 -17.07
CA LYS A 158 12.28 2.15 -17.20
C LYS A 158 12.02 2.85 -18.52
N ALA A 159 11.92 4.18 -18.50
CA ALA A 159 11.80 4.95 -19.74
C ALA A 159 12.41 6.35 -19.65
N LYS A 160 12.88 6.87 -20.79
CA LYS A 160 13.22 8.30 -20.96
C LYS A 160 11.97 9.03 -21.44
N VAL A 161 11.45 9.91 -20.57
CA VAL A 161 10.22 10.67 -20.84
C VAL A 161 10.60 12.03 -21.42
N THR A 162 10.39 12.23 -22.72
CA THR A 162 10.72 13.49 -23.41
C THR A 162 9.52 14.44 -23.59
N GLY A 163 8.29 13.97 -23.33
CA GLY A 163 7.04 14.73 -23.51
C GLY A 163 6.02 14.62 -22.35
N ASN A 164 4.82 15.18 -22.55
CA ASN A 164 3.72 15.09 -21.57
C ASN A 164 2.86 13.84 -21.86
N ILE A 165 2.74 12.94 -20.88
CA ILE A 165 2.10 11.61 -21.01
C ILE A 165 0.54 11.68 -21.06
N SER A 166 -0.02 12.77 -21.59
CA SER A 166 -1.46 13.08 -21.56
C SER A 166 -2.30 12.27 -22.55
N SER A 167 -1.69 11.75 -23.60
CA SER A 167 -2.27 10.97 -24.73
C SER A 167 -2.78 9.58 -24.35
N LEU A 168 -2.19 8.93 -23.34
CA LEU A 168 -2.61 7.62 -22.84
C LEU A 168 -4.12 7.57 -22.51
N TYR A 169 -4.66 8.63 -21.90
CA TYR A 169 -6.07 8.66 -21.47
C TYR A 169 -7.07 8.55 -22.63
N GLN A 170 -6.69 8.91 -23.87
CA GLN A 170 -7.59 8.80 -25.03
C GLN A 170 -7.64 7.38 -25.59
N VAL A 171 -6.53 6.65 -25.58
CA VAL A 171 -6.42 5.30 -26.19
C VAL A 171 -7.02 4.21 -25.29
N ILE A 172 -6.98 4.42 -23.97
CA ILE A 172 -7.55 3.49 -22.99
C ILE A 172 -9.05 3.30 -23.12
N LYS A 173 -9.78 4.25 -23.75
CA LYS A 173 -11.20 4.05 -24.09
C LYS A 173 -11.42 2.85 -25.03
N TYR A 174 -10.40 2.43 -25.77
CA TYR A 174 -10.49 1.40 -26.81
C TYR A 174 -9.86 0.06 -26.40
N ILE A 175 -9.15 -0.01 -25.27
CA ILE A 175 -8.64 -1.28 -24.76
C ILE A 175 -9.71 -1.88 -23.86
N LYS A 176 -10.45 -2.86 -24.42
CA LYS A 176 -11.46 -3.62 -23.67
C LYS A 176 -10.81 -4.20 -22.42
N ASN A 177 -11.52 -4.16 -21.29
CA ASN A 177 -11.10 -4.73 -20.00
C ASN A 177 -10.02 -3.97 -19.22
N ILE A 178 -9.68 -2.72 -19.60
CA ILE A 178 -8.69 -1.91 -18.88
C ILE A 178 -9.23 -0.51 -18.57
N LYS A 179 -8.97 -0.03 -17.35
CA LYS A 179 -9.14 1.37 -16.98
C LYS A 179 -7.88 1.92 -16.32
N LEU A 180 -7.21 2.87 -16.97
CA LEU A 180 -6.05 3.55 -16.40
C LEU A 180 -6.46 4.45 -15.25
N THR A 181 -5.67 4.39 -14.17
CA THR A 181 -5.87 5.27 -13.02
C THR A 181 -4.97 6.49 -13.11
N LYS A 182 -3.66 6.27 -13.28
CA LYS A 182 -2.65 7.32 -13.34
C LYS A 182 -1.34 6.75 -13.89
N VAL A 183 -0.50 7.60 -14.46
CA VAL A 183 0.93 7.26 -14.67
C VAL A 183 1.73 7.84 -13.50
N VAL A 184 2.55 6.99 -12.89
CA VAL A 184 3.46 7.39 -11.82
C VAL A 184 4.89 7.32 -12.33
N VAL A 185 5.62 8.41 -12.20
CA VAL A 185 7.02 8.52 -12.61
C VAL A 185 7.83 8.87 -11.39
N SER A 186 8.77 8.01 -11.00
CA SER A 186 9.79 8.28 -9.98
C SER A 186 11.14 8.46 -10.66
N LYS A 187 11.75 9.61 -10.45
CA LYS A 187 13.13 9.84 -10.88
C LYS A 187 14.05 9.32 -9.78
N SER A 188 14.71 8.19 -10.00
CA SER A 188 15.85 7.80 -9.17
C SER A 188 17.00 8.78 -9.43
N LYS A 189 17.89 8.97 -8.45
CA LYS A 189 19.09 9.83 -8.59
C LYS A 189 20.17 9.20 -9.47
N ASP A 190 19.93 8.02 -10.04
CA ASP A 190 20.93 7.32 -10.82
C ASP A 190 21.09 8.00 -12.18
N ASN A 191 22.34 8.35 -12.51
CA ASN A 191 22.79 9.11 -13.68
C ASN A 191 22.54 8.43 -15.05
N ASN A 192 21.63 7.47 -15.12
CA ASN A 192 21.21 6.86 -16.37
C ASN A 192 19.90 7.54 -16.77
N ASP A 193 19.85 8.17 -17.95
CA ASP A 193 18.74 8.96 -18.51
C ASP A 193 17.30 8.38 -18.44
N PHE A 194 17.10 7.20 -17.85
CA PHE A 194 15.85 6.48 -17.68
C PHE A 194 15.26 6.67 -16.27
N SER A 195 13.97 6.96 -16.20
CA SER A 195 13.19 7.02 -14.95
C SER A 195 12.39 5.74 -14.75
N ASP A 196 12.19 5.34 -13.49
CA ASP A 196 11.27 4.25 -13.15
C ASP A 196 9.82 4.74 -13.28
N ILE A 197 9.02 4.02 -14.06
CA ILE A 197 7.61 4.30 -14.32
C ILE A 197 6.76 3.15 -13.84
N THR A 198 5.68 3.47 -13.13
CA THR A 198 4.62 2.53 -12.76
C THR A 198 3.31 2.99 -13.39
N LEU A 199 2.69 2.09 -14.15
CA LEU A 199 1.39 2.28 -14.78
C LEU A 199 0.35 1.36 -14.11
N PRO A 200 -0.36 1.85 -13.07
CA PRO A 200 -1.48 1.15 -12.47
C PRO A 200 -2.74 1.21 -13.34
N VAL A 201 -3.26 0.05 -13.72
CA VAL A 201 -4.53 -0.10 -14.44
C VAL A 201 -5.47 -1.02 -13.70
N PHE A 202 -6.75 -0.66 -13.63
CA PHE A 202 -7.79 -1.60 -13.22
C PHE A 202 -8.11 -2.54 -14.38
N ILE A 203 -8.28 -3.82 -14.06
CA ILE A 203 -8.62 -4.87 -15.00
C ILE A 203 -9.97 -5.50 -14.62
N THR A 204 -10.67 -6.07 -15.58
CA THR A 204 -11.91 -6.81 -15.32
C THR A 204 -11.63 -8.14 -14.65
N ASP A 205 -12.66 -8.71 -14.02
CA ASP A 205 -12.63 -10.05 -13.42
C ASP A 205 -12.21 -11.11 -14.45
N GLU A 206 -12.71 -11.01 -15.69
CA GLU A 206 -12.33 -11.90 -16.80
C GLU A 206 -10.82 -11.92 -17.05
N LEU A 207 -10.17 -10.75 -17.13
CA LEU A 207 -8.72 -10.67 -17.33
C LEU A 207 -7.97 -11.09 -16.06
N ALA A 208 -8.51 -10.80 -14.89
CA ALA A 208 -7.97 -11.22 -13.61
C ALA A 208 -7.94 -12.75 -13.45
N GLU A 209 -8.99 -13.45 -13.89
CA GLU A 209 -9.08 -14.92 -13.90
C GLU A 209 -8.04 -15.54 -14.84
N VAL A 210 -7.80 -14.92 -16.00
CA VAL A 210 -6.74 -15.38 -16.90
C VAL A 210 -5.36 -15.24 -16.25
N PHE A 211 -5.10 -14.14 -15.55
CA PHE A 211 -3.86 -13.99 -14.79
C PHE A 211 -3.73 -15.05 -13.67
N ASP A 212 -4.79 -15.38 -12.95
CA ASP A 212 -4.74 -16.38 -11.88
C ASP A 212 -4.50 -17.79 -12.43
N ARG A 213 -5.11 -18.11 -13.57
CA ARG A 213 -4.95 -19.41 -14.22
C ARG A 213 -3.54 -19.61 -14.79
N GLU A 214 -3.02 -18.60 -15.49
CA GLU A 214 -1.77 -18.71 -16.24
C GLU A 214 -0.54 -18.34 -15.37
N TYR A 215 -0.73 -17.44 -14.39
CA TYR A 215 0.34 -16.89 -13.54
C TYR A 215 -0.08 -16.77 -12.06
N PRO A 216 -0.39 -17.88 -11.37
CA PRO A 216 -0.91 -17.86 -9.98
C PRO A 216 0.02 -17.18 -8.97
N ASN A 217 1.33 -17.12 -9.25
CA ASN A 217 2.35 -16.53 -8.38
C ASN A 217 2.83 -15.13 -8.82
N ILE A 218 2.12 -14.46 -9.74
CA ILE A 218 2.55 -13.19 -10.37
C ILE A 218 2.91 -12.06 -9.38
N ASN A 219 2.42 -12.12 -8.15
CA ASN A 219 2.78 -11.17 -7.09
C ASN A 219 4.20 -11.38 -6.53
N ARG A 220 4.66 -12.63 -6.45
CA ARG A 220 6.00 -13.02 -5.98
C ARG A 220 6.99 -13.08 -7.13
N GLU A 221 6.51 -13.52 -8.29
CA GLU A 221 7.29 -13.70 -9.52
C GLU A 221 6.68 -12.84 -10.63
N PRO A 222 7.07 -11.56 -10.72
CA PRO A 222 6.48 -10.63 -11.68
C PRO A 222 6.72 -11.10 -13.12
N LEU A 223 5.68 -11.05 -13.93
CA LEU A 223 5.75 -11.41 -15.34
C LEU A 223 6.70 -10.46 -16.07
N ASN A 224 7.59 -11.02 -16.89
CA ASN A 224 8.40 -10.27 -17.84
C ASN A 224 7.87 -10.50 -19.27
N PRO A 225 6.92 -9.70 -19.76
CA PRO A 225 6.16 -10.06 -20.94
C PRO A 225 6.96 -10.06 -22.25
N PHE A 226 8.08 -9.33 -22.32
CA PHE A 226 8.92 -9.25 -23.52
C PHE A 226 10.13 -10.18 -23.50
N ASN A 227 10.52 -10.66 -22.31
CA ASN A 227 11.64 -11.59 -22.11
C ASN A 227 11.22 -12.87 -21.38
N SER A 228 9.95 -13.25 -21.52
CA SER A 228 9.46 -14.50 -20.94
C SER A 228 10.00 -15.68 -21.77
N PRO A 229 10.52 -16.74 -21.12
CA PRO A 229 10.96 -17.94 -21.83
C PRO A 229 9.80 -18.66 -22.54
N ASN A 230 8.58 -18.48 -22.04
CA ASN A 230 7.36 -19.00 -22.62
C ASN A 230 6.51 -17.86 -23.22
N SER A 231 5.81 -18.15 -24.31
CA SER A 231 4.87 -17.20 -24.91
C SER A 231 3.81 -16.76 -23.88
N VAL A 232 3.66 -15.45 -23.71
CA VAL A 232 2.59 -14.89 -22.88
C VAL A 232 1.28 -14.96 -23.66
N PRO A 233 0.16 -15.42 -23.07
CA PRO A 233 -1.13 -15.45 -23.75
C PRO A 233 -1.53 -14.07 -24.28
N ASP A 234 -2.05 -14.01 -25.51
CA ASP A 234 -2.45 -12.76 -26.16
C ASP A 234 -3.43 -11.93 -25.35
N SER A 235 -4.33 -12.60 -24.62
CA SER A 235 -5.28 -11.99 -23.70
C SER A 235 -4.61 -11.16 -22.59
N ILE A 236 -3.36 -11.47 -22.25
CA ILE A 236 -2.53 -10.72 -21.30
C ILE A 236 -1.57 -9.79 -22.05
N PHE A 237 -0.89 -10.30 -23.08
CA PHE A 237 0.15 -9.57 -23.78
C PHE A 237 -0.37 -8.34 -24.53
N LEU A 238 -1.50 -8.47 -25.26
CA LEU A 238 -2.07 -7.38 -26.06
C LEU A 238 -2.46 -6.14 -25.22
N PRO A 239 -3.14 -6.28 -24.07
CA PRO A 239 -3.30 -5.23 -23.08
C PRO A 239 -2.02 -4.45 -22.76
N ILE A 240 -0.94 -5.17 -22.42
CA ILE A 240 0.32 -4.58 -21.97
C ILE A 240 1.03 -3.89 -23.13
N SER A 241 1.20 -4.59 -24.26
CA SER A 241 1.89 -4.07 -25.43
C SER A 241 1.17 -2.89 -26.05
N SER A 242 -0.17 -2.86 -26.03
CA SER A 242 -0.95 -1.72 -26.48
C SER A 242 -0.70 -0.48 -25.61
N LEU A 243 -0.68 -0.62 -24.28
CA LEU A 243 -0.42 0.50 -23.37
C LEU A 243 1.00 1.07 -23.58
N LEU A 244 2.00 0.20 -23.69
CA LEU A 244 3.40 0.60 -23.88
C LEU A 244 3.67 1.13 -25.29
N GLY A 245 3.09 0.52 -26.32
CA GLY A 245 3.23 0.96 -27.72
C GLY A 245 2.74 2.39 -27.92
N ASN A 246 1.65 2.78 -27.27
CA ASN A 246 1.18 4.17 -27.31
C ASN A 246 2.15 5.13 -26.63
N LEU A 247 2.67 4.77 -25.45
CA LEU A 247 3.71 5.57 -24.80
C LEU A 247 4.94 5.78 -25.70
N ILE A 248 5.33 4.75 -26.46
CA ILE A 248 6.43 4.83 -27.44
C ILE A 248 6.08 5.81 -28.57
N ILE A 249 4.87 5.72 -29.12
CA ILE A 249 4.38 6.66 -30.15
C ILE A 249 4.41 8.11 -29.63
N ASP A 250 4.14 8.30 -28.34
CA ASP A 250 4.13 9.61 -27.68
C ASP A 250 5.51 10.10 -27.21
N GLY A 251 6.59 9.46 -27.69
CA GLY A 251 7.96 9.90 -27.46
C GLY A 251 8.58 9.42 -26.14
N CYS A 252 8.02 8.39 -25.51
CA CYS A 252 8.72 7.68 -24.43
C CYS A 252 9.65 6.62 -25.02
N ASP A 253 10.94 6.72 -24.73
CA ASP A 253 11.88 5.65 -25.02
C ASP A 253 11.82 4.63 -23.89
N ILE A 254 11.24 3.45 -24.14
CA ILE A 254 10.97 2.43 -23.13
C ILE A 254 11.99 1.30 -23.25
N ASP A 255 12.65 0.99 -22.14
CA ASP A 255 13.44 -0.23 -22.01
C ASP A 255 12.48 -1.44 -21.82
N LEU A 256 12.20 -2.15 -22.92
CA LEU A 256 11.30 -3.31 -22.91
C LEU A 256 11.81 -4.46 -22.03
N ASP A 257 13.13 -4.59 -21.86
CA ASP A 257 13.72 -5.64 -21.03
C ASP A 257 13.47 -5.43 -19.55
N SER A 258 13.26 -4.17 -19.16
CA SER A 258 12.92 -3.77 -17.79
C SER A 258 11.46 -3.99 -17.40
N VAL A 259 10.58 -4.34 -18.34
CA VAL A 259 9.14 -4.42 -18.09
C VAL A 259 8.81 -5.55 -17.12
N LYS A 260 8.18 -5.22 -16.00
CA LYS A 260 7.69 -6.15 -14.98
C LYS A 260 6.22 -5.89 -14.67
N VAL A 261 5.41 -6.92 -14.78
CA VAL A 261 3.96 -6.86 -14.57
C VAL A 261 3.57 -7.64 -13.32
N LYS A 262 2.77 -7.01 -12.46
CA LYS A 262 2.15 -7.63 -11.27
C LYS A 262 0.63 -7.49 -11.36
N LYS A 263 -0.11 -8.52 -10.97
CA LYS A 263 -1.56 -8.41 -10.68
C LYS A 263 -1.74 -8.24 -9.18
N ILE A 264 -2.35 -7.15 -8.75
CA ILE A 264 -2.74 -6.94 -7.36
C ILE A 264 -4.25 -6.89 -7.23
N GLU A 265 -4.72 -7.22 -6.02
CA GLU A 265 -6.12 -7.07 -5.65
C GLU A 265 -6.25 -5.89 -4.69
N ILE A 266 -7.12 -4.95 -5.06
CA ILE A 266 -7.40 -3.77 -4.25
C ILE A 266 -8.80 -3.94 -3.67
N SER A 267 -8.88 -4.03 -2.35
CA SER A 267 -10.14 -3.86 -1.63
C SER A 267 -10.23 -2.43 -1.15
N CYS A 268 -11.20 -1.68 -1.69
CA CYS A 268 -11.50 -0.32 -1.26
C CYS A 268 -12.64 -0.28 -0.22
N GLY A 269 -12.77 -1.34 0.57
CA GLY A 269 -13.83 -1.46 1.57
C GLY A 269 -13.60 -0.54 2.75
N HIS A 270 -14.68 0.05 3.27
CA HIS A 270 -14.70 0.66 4.60
C HIS A 270 -15.45 -0.29 5.53
N ALA A 271 -14.96 -0.47 6.75
CA ALA A 271 -15.67 -1.26 7.75
C ALA A 271 -16.88 -0.44 8.23
N GLN A 272 -18.07 -0.75 7.73
CA GLN A 272 -19.31 -0.31 8.34
C GLN A 272 -19.90 -1.46 9.15
N ARG A 273 -19.80 -1.38 10.48
CA ARG A 273 -20.49 -2.31 11.39
C ARG A 273 -21.97 -2.30 11.02
N ARG A 274 -22.55 -3.46 10.69
CA ARG A 274 -24.01 -3.59 10.71
C ARG A 274 -24.42 -3.44 12.17
N SER A 275 -24.87 -2.25 12.56
CA SER A 275 -25.61 -2.07 13.80
C SER A 275 -26.98 -2.73 13.64
N LYS A 276 -27.01 -4.05 13.75
CA LYS A 276 -28.21 -4.78 14.09
C LYS A 276 -27.79 -5.77 15.17
N ASP A 277 -28.15 -5.40 16.40
CA ASP A 277 -28.14 -6.21 17.62
C ASP A 277 -26.79 -6.39 18.32
N ILE A 278 -26.56 -5.56 19.36
CA ILE A 278 -26.62 -5.96 20.78
C ILE A 278 -26.74 -4.66 21.58
N ALA A 279 -27.88 -4.47 22.23
CA ALA A 279 -27.98 -3.57 23.37
C ALA A 279 -27.06 -4.15 24.46
N TYR A 280 -25.89 -3.54 24.66
CA TYR A 280 -25.17 -3.75 25.91
C TYR A 280 -25.94 -3.02 27.00
N PRO A 281 -26.29 -3.65 28.12
CA PRO A 281 -26.76 -2.91 29.27
C PRO A 281 -25.64 -1.96 29.69
N THR A 282 -25.95 -0.67 29.72
CA THR A 282 -25.15 0.35 30.38
C THR A 282 -24.93 -0.10 31.82
N ILE A 283 -23.72 -0.55 32.15
CA ILE A 283 -23.28 -0.62 33.54
C ILE A 283 -22.71 0.77 33.84
N ILE A 284 -23.46 1.51 34.66
CA ILE A 284 -23.04 2.75 35.31
C ILE A 284 -21.98 2.41 36.36
#